data_AF-A0A2K6FL29-F1
#
_entry.id   AF-A0A2K6FL29-F1
#
_cell.length_a   1.000
_cell.length_b   1.000
_cell.length_c   1.000
_cell.angle_alpha   90.00
_cell.angle_beta   90.00
_cell.angle_gamma   90.00
#
_symmetry.space_group_name_H-M   'P 1'
#
loop_
_entity.id
_entity.type
_entity.pdbx_description
1 polymer ?
#
loop_
_entity_poly.entity_id
_entity_poly.type
_entity_poly.pdbx_seq_one_letter_code
_entity_poly.pdbx_strand_id
1 'polypeptide(L)'
;MEEGSLEASNVPPKALHSEIMVSVTGEPPTAVKEGIAVHTDVEIIPEIIEPLSLPDVLRISAVLEDTTDQLSILNYIMPVQYERRPSIGMKNKEMNSKGKGLDKLPMVSTISKVPKEGPKLPEIRQGGLEFNKMQDLIFEKPTKQTIVTTETLKKIQMDRQFLSDVIANTVTELEDSGTFTNLLSDLSKERENKMHFYDVITSEENGRKKIKSLQKQLVNVKKEWQFEVQNRNEYIAHLRDQLQETKAKTNLENQYMKKNTELQIAQTQKKCNKTEELLLEEIEKLRMKTEEENRVHMEIEVFLRKEQQKLEEKLEFWMEKYDKDTEMKQNELNTLKAAKASDLARLQELAKMIREYEQVIIEDRVEKEKSRKKIEQDILQLKSIIKLQSWWRGTVVRREIGAFKLPKDKEDGKDSKGKDKEKRKGKK
;
A
#
# COMPACT_ATOMS: atom_id res chain seq x y z
N MET A 1 21.22 12.95 22.68
CA MET A 1 21.36 11.74 23.50
C MET A 1 21.08 10.59 22.55
N GLU A 2 22.06 10.29 21.70
CA GLU A 2 23.08 9.23 21.92
C GLU A 2 22.40 7.85 21.92
N GLU A 3 22.52 7.15 20.79
CA GLU A 3 23.38 5.97 20.62
C GLU A 3 22.75 4.74 21.30
N GLY A 4 22.31 3.73 20.58
CA GLY A 4 23.16 2.91 19.73
C GLY A 4 23.58 1.68 20.54
N SER A 5 22.80 0.60 20.48
CA SER A 5 23.29 -0.71 20.91
C SER A 5 22.93 -1.75 19.86
N LEU A 6 23.96 -2.05 19.06
CA LEU A 6 24.14 -3.24 18.26
C LEU A 6 24.42 -4.41 19.20
N GLU A 7 23.70 -5.51 19.05
CA GLU A 7 24.25 -6.80 19.48
C GLU A 7 23.89 -7.86 18.44
N ALA A 8 24.79 -7.96 17.46
CA ALA A 8 24.85 -9.03 16.50
C ALA A 8 25.58 -10.23 17.11
N SER A 9 25.00 -11.40 16.88
CA SER A 9 25.69 -12.65 16.56
C SER A 9 26.80 -13.14 17.49
N ASN A 10 26.55 -14.28 18.16
CA ASN A 10 27.59 -15.31 18.33
C ASN A 10 26.95 -16.71 18.47
N VAL A 11 26.78 -17.36 17.32
CA VAL A 11 26.85 -18.82 17.18
C VAL A 11 28.23 -19.11 16.60
N PRO A 12 29.00 -20.07 17.17
CA PRO A 12 29.60 -21.11 16.31
C PRO A 12 29.91 -22.44 17.08
N PRO A 13 30.54 -23.47 16.47
CA PRO A 13 30.19 -24.17 15.23
C PRO A 13 30.33 -25.72 15.36
N LYS A 14 29.90 -26.48 14.33
CA LYS A 14 30.40 -27.81 13.85
C LYS A 14 30.53 -28.96 14.89
N ALA A 15 30.10 -30.20 14.69
CA ALA A 15 29.93 -31.04 13.51
C ALA A 15 28.91 -32.13 13.91
N LEU A 16 28.14 -32.71 12.99
CA LEU A 16 28.49 -34.01 12.41
C LEU A 16 27.61 -34.21 11.18
N HIS A 17 28.25 -34.17 10.01
CA HIS A 17 27.80 -34.95 8.88
C HIS A 17 28.10 -36.41 9.21
N SER A 18 27.09 -37.28 9.20
CA SER A 18 27.31 -38.72 9.07
C SER A 18 26.39 -39.23 7.96
N GLU A 19 26.79 -38.83 6.75
CA GLU A 19 26.35 -39.40 5.50
C GLU A 19 27.31 -40.57 5.23
N ILE A 20 26.93 -41.77 5.67
CA ILE A 20 27.60 -43.01 5.26
C ILE A 20 26.90 -43.49 3.99
N MET A 21 27.31 -42.91 2.87
CA MET A 21 27.21 -43.58 1.57
C MET A 21 28.32 -44.64 1.52
N VAL A 22 27.94 -45.90 1.69
CA VAL A 22 28.77 -47.03 1.22
C VAL A 22 28.20 -47.47 -0.11
N SER A 23 28.83 -46.99 -1.17
CA SER A 23 28.68 -47.57 -2.50
C SER A 23 29.91 -48.43 -2.79
N VAL A 24 29.63 -49.54 -3.48
CA VAL A 24 30.51 -50.23 -4.43
C VAL A 24 31.21 -51.51 -3.94
N THR A 25 30.78 -52.59 -4.60
CA THR A 25 31.44 -53.86 -4.96
C THR A 25 31.74 -54.88 -3.88
N GLY A 26 30.76 -55.76 -3.69
CA GLY A 26 30.99 -57.16 -3.33
C GLY A 26 30.36 -58.05 -4.40
N GLU A 27 31.15 -58.42 -5.39
CA GLU A 27 30.86 -59.47 -6.36
C GLU A 27 30.57 -60.80 -5.62
N PRO A 28 29.57 -61.60 -6.03
CA PRO A 28 29.26 -62.84 -5.34
C PRO A 28 30.37 -63.87 -5.63
N PRO A 29 30.99 -64.49 -4.61
CA PRO A 29 31.89 -65.60 -4.87
C PRO A 29 31.06 -66.79 -5.36
N THR A 30 31.31 -67.12 -6.62
CA THR A 30 31.59 -68.49 -7.07
C THR A 30 30.66 -69.54 -6.50
N ALA A 31 29.62 -69.87 -7.29
CA ALA A 31 28.90 -71.11 -7.15
C ALA A 31 29.90 -72.26 -7.05
N VAL A 32 30.03 -72.82 -5.84
CA VAL A 32 30.68 -74.09 -5.58
C VAL A 32 29.91 -75.12 -6.40
N LYS A 33 30.51 -75.52 -7.52
CA LYS A 33 30.16 -76.76 -8.19
C LYS A 33 30.56 -77.89 -7.25
N GLU A 34 29.66 -78.27 -6.35
CA GLU A 34 29.74 -79.57 -5.69
C GLU A 34 29.53 -80.62 -6.79
N GLY A 35 30.66 -81.19 -7.21
CA GLY A 35 30.70 -82.34 -8.08
C GLY A 35 30.06 -83.52 -7.34
N ILE A 36 28.85 -83.86 -7.74
CA ILE A 36 28.33 -85.21 -7.57
C ILE A 36 28.82 -85.98 -8.80
N ALA A 37 30.05 -86.46 -8.69
CA ALA A 37 30.59 -87.49 -9.56
C ALA A 37 29.90 -88.81 -9.20
N VAL A 38 28.75 -89.08 -9.82
CA VAL A 38 28.29 -90.46 -9.99
C VAL A 38 28.96 -90.94 -11.27
N HIS A 39 30.16 -91.49 -11.10
CA HIS A 39 30.77 -92.39 -12.06
C HIS A 39 29.82 -93.58 -12.24
N THR A 40 28.93 -93.52 -13.21
CA THR A 40 28.56 -94.75 -13.91
C THR A 40 29.67 -94.97 -14.91
N ASP A 41 30.67 -95.73 -14.49
CA ASP A 41 31.66 -96.36 -15.36
C ASP A 41 30.88 -97.14 -16.42
N VAL A 42 30.65 -96.51 -17.57
CA VAL A 42 30.32 -97.27 -18.76
C VAL A 42 31.66 -97.67 -19.32
N GLU A 43 32.11 -98.88 -18.98
CA GLU A 43 33.24 -99.55 -19.60
C GLU A 43 33.24 -99.22 -21.10
N ILE A 44 34.20 -98.39 -21.51
CA ILE A 44 34.53 -98.22 -22.92
C ILE A 44 35.35 -99.46 -23.23
N ILE A 45 34.67 -100.51 -23.68
CA ILE A 45 35.33 -101.67 -24.28
C ILE A 45 36.12 -101.12 -25.48
N PRO A 46 37.44 -101.32 -25.56
CA PRO A 46 38.22 -100.89 -26.71
C PRO A 46 37.68 -101.57 -27.97
N GLU A 47 37.30 -100.77 -28.98
CA GLU A 47 36.89 -101.23 -30.31
C GLU A 47 38.09 -101.87 -31.02
N ILE A 48 38.31 -103.16 -30.80
CA ILE A 48 39.21 -103.97 -31.63
C ILE A 48 38.36 -104.51 -32.77
N ILE A 49 38.49 -103.89 -33.94
CA ILE A 49 37.86 -104.33 -35.18
C ILE A 49 38.82 -105.30 -35.87
N GLU A 50 38.92 -106.53 -35.35
CA GLU A 50 39.47 -107.65 -36.13
C GLU A 50 38.32 -108.34 -36.88
N PRO A 51 38.49 -108.65 -38.18
CA PRO A 51 37.48 -109.38 -38.94
C PRO A 51 37.26 -110.75 -38.28
N LEU A 52 36.01 -111.05 -37.98
CA LEU A 52 35.64 -112.28 -37.27
C LEU A 52 36.00 -113.50 -38.12
N SER A 53 36.37 -114.60 -37.45
CA SER A 53 36.66 -115.85 -38.15
C SER A 53 35.39 -116.36 -38.86
N LEU A 54 35.49 -116.88 -40.09
CA LEU A 54 34.35 -117.33 -40.89
C LEU A 54 33.36 -118.27 -40.14
N PRO A 55 33.82 -119.22 -39.30
CA PRO A 55 32.92 -120.02 -38.46
C PRO A 55 32.16 -119.21 -37.41
N ASP A 56 32.77 -118.16 -36.87
CA ASP A 56 32.14 -117.28 -35.88
C ASP A 56 31.14 -116.31 -36.53
N VAL A 57 31.46 -115.79 -37.72
CA VAL A 57 30.54 -115.03 -38.58
C VAL A 57 29.26 -115.82 -38.79
N LEU A 58 29.36 -117.08 -39.25
CA LEU A 58 28.19 -117.93 -39.50
C LEU A 58 27.38 -118.25 -38.25
N ARG A 59 28.05 -118.48 -37.10
CA ARG A 59 27.36 -118.72 -35.83
C ARG A 59 26.63 -117.49 -35.32
N ILE A 60 27.25 -116.32 -35.45
CA ILE A 60 26.69 -115.05 -34.98
C ILE A 60 25.56 -114.59 -35.92
N SER A 61 25.74 -114.68 -37.24
CA SER A 61 24.68 -114.41 -38.22
C SER A 61 23.46 -115.31 -38.00
N ALA A 62 23.64 -116.63 -37.79
CA ALA A 62 22.51 -117.52 -37.52
C ALA A 62 21.71 -117.13 -36.26
N VAL A 63 22.39 -116.63 -35.22
CA VAL A 63 21.71 -116.13 -34.00
C VAL A 63 21.04 -114.78 -34.27
N LEU A 64 21.69 -113.88 -35.00
CA LEU A 64 21.12 -112.56 -35.34
C LEU A 64 19.93 -112.68 -36.31
N GLU A 65 19.97 -113.60 -37.26
CA GLU A 65 18.86 -113.96 -38.14
C GLU A 65 17.69 -114.54 -37.33
N ASP A 66 17.94 -115.49 -36.42
CA ASP A 66 16.89 -115.99 -35.50
C ASP A 66 16.30 -114.86 -34.64
N THR A 67 17.11 -113.91 -34.17
CA THR A 67 16.58 -112.73 -33.47
C THR A 67 15.79 -111.80 -34.38
N THR A 68 16.15 -111.67 -35.65
CA THR A 68 15.42 -110.89 -36.66
C THR A 68 14.08 -111.54 -36.98
N ASP A 69 14.05 -112.87 -37.06
CA ASP A 69 12.86 -113.67 -37.24
C ASP A 69 11.95 -113.56 -36.01
N GLN A 70 12.49 -113.63 -34.80
CA GLN A 70 11.75 -113.42 -33.56
C GLN A 70 11.23 -111.97 -33.42
N LEU A 71 11.98 -110.96 -33.86
CA LEU A 71 11.52 -109.58 -33.93
C LEU A 71 10.43 -109.39 -34.99
N SER A 72 10.48 -110.16 -36.06
CA SER A 72 9.43 -110.22 -37.09
C SER A 72 8.17 -110.90 -36.55
N ILE A 73 8.31 -112.00 -35.80
CA ILE A 73 7.21 -112.65 -35.05
C ILE A 73 6.61 -111.66 -34.03
N LEU A 74 7.42 -110.89 -33.32
CA LEU A 74 6.96 -109.85 -32.41
C LEU A 74 6.15 -108.76 -33.14
N ASN A 75 6.51 -108.42 -34.38
CA ASN A 75 5.72 -107.54 -35.26
C ASN A 75 4.37 -108.16 -35.66
N TYR A 76 4.32 -109.48 -35.86
CA TYR A 76 3.08 -110.22 -36.14
C TYR A 76 2.18 -110.38 -34.91
N ILE A 77 2.76 -110.49 -33.71
CA ILE A 77 2.04 -110.59 -32.43
C ILE A 77 1.56 -109.21 -31.96
N MET A 78 2.29 -108.15 -32.31
CA MET A 78 2.00 -106.76 -31.95
C MET A 78 1.81 -105.87 -33.18
N PRO A 79 0.83 -106.16 -34.06
CA PRO A 79 0.59 -105.33 -35.23
C PRO A 79 -0.05 -104.01 -34.80
N VAL A 80 0.59 -102.89 -35.13
CA VAL A 80 -0.07 -101.59 -35.09
C VAL A 80 -1.05 -101.54 -36.26
N GLN A 81 -2.27 -102.05 -36.08
CA GLN A 81 -3.33 -101.88 -37.07
C GLN A 81 -3.73 -100.40 -37.14
N TYR A 82 -3.09 -99.66 -38.03
CA TYR A 82 -3.61 -98.42 -38.60
C TYR A 82 -3.15 -98.29 -40.07
N GLU A 83 -3.69 -99.14 -40.95
CA GLU A 83 -3.79 -98.78 -42.36
C GLU A 83 -5.07 -97.95 -42.55
N ARG A 84 -4.92 -96.63 -42.42
CA ARG A 84 -6.01 -95.68 -42.70
C ARG A 84 -6.07 -95.45 -44.22
N ARG A 85 -7.12 -96.02 -44.82
CA ARG A 85 -7.75 -95.66 -46.11
C ARG A 85 -7.52 -94.20 -46.55
N PRO A 86 -7.27 -93.94 -47.85
CA PRO A 86 -7.19 -92.59 -48.40
C PRO A 86 -8.60 -91.99 -48.56
N SER A 87 -8.92 -90.99 -47.74
CA SER A 87 -10.13 -90.19 -47.92
C SER A 87 -9.84 -88.99 -48.83
N ILE A 88 -10.29 -89.16 -50.07
CA ILE A 88 -10.65 -88.11 -51.04
C ILE A 88 -11.34 -86.92 -50.34
N GLY A 89 -10.92 -85.69 -50.66
CA GLY A 89 -11.78 -84.51 -50.49
C GLY A 89 -11.18 -83.17 -50.05
N MET A 90 -9.93 -82.82 -50.36
CA MET A 90 -9.52 -81.40 -50.34
C MET A 90 -9.70 -80.79 -51.73
N LYS A 91 -10.79 -80.03 -51.93
CA LYS A 91 -10.88 -79.04 -53.00
C LYS A 91 -10.54 -77.68 -52.43
N ASN A 92 -9.37 -77.18 -52.84
CA ASN A 92 -9.06 -75.76 -52.85
C ASN A 92 -9.97 -75.05 -53.87
N LYS A 93 -10.51 -73.88 -53.50
CA LYS A 93 -10.77 -72.78 -54.44
C LYS A 93 -10.82 -71.47 -53.63
N GLU A 94 -9.69 -70.81 -53.46
CA GLU A 94 -9.15 -69.71 -54.29
C GLU A 94 -9.95 -68.39 -54.21
N MET A 95 -9.22 -67.38 -53.69
CA MET A 95 -9.25 -65.94 -53.97
C MET A 95 -10.39 -65.37 -54.83
N ASN A 96 -11.06 -64.33 -54.33
CA ASN A 96 -10.81 -62.98 -54.86
C ASN A 96 -11.41 -61.82 -54.05
N SER A 97 -10.54 -60.87 -53.73
CA SER A 97 -10.68 -59.41 -53.75
C SER A 97 -12.07 -58.76 -53.68
N LYS A 98 -12.24 -57.84 -52.71
CA LYS A 98 -12.53 -56.43 -53.02
C LYS A 98 -12.36 -55.54 -51.78
N GLY A 99 -11.46 -54.58 -51.89
CA GLY A 99 -11.34 -53.46 -50.96
C GLY A 99 -12.34 -52.34 -51.25
N LYS A 100 -12.56 -51.52 -50.22
CA LYS A 100 -13.16 -50.17 -50.08
C LYS A 100 -13.89 -50.20 -48.73
N GLY A 101 -13.66 -49.33 -47.75
CA GLY A 101 -12.96 -48.06 -47.68
C GLY A 101 -13.73 -47.18 -46.69
N LEU A 102 -12.99 -46.54 -45.79
CA LEU A 102 -13.28 -45.28 -45.10
C LEU A 102 -14.48 -45.15 -44.12
N ASP A 103 -14.08 -44.90 -42.87
CA ASP A 103 -14.32 -43.68 -42.09
C ASP A 103 -15.69 -43.33 -41.46
N LYS A 104 -15.53 -42.94 -40.17
CA LYS A 104 -16.22 -41.90 -39.37
C LYS A 104 -17.38 -42.30 -38.45
N LEU A 105 -17.06 -42.17 -37.16
CA LEU A 105 -17.96 -41.84 -36.02
C LEU A 105 -18.88 -40.65 -36.36
N PRO A 106 -20.03 -40.50 -35.66
CA PRO A 106 -20.00 -39.61 -34.49
C PRO A 106 -20.91 -40.02 -33.30
N MET A 107 -20.40 -39.66 -32.11
CA MET A 107 -21.11 -39.20 -30.90
C MET A 107 -22.21 -38.16 -31.24
N VAL A 108 -23.25 -37.81 -30.49
CA VAL A 108 -23.58 -37.74 -29.05
C VAL A 108 -25.05 -37.30 -29.02
N SER A 109 -25.84 -37.59 -27.98
CA SER A 109 -26.43 -36.57 -27.08
C SER A 109 -27.62 -37.14 -26.30
N THR A 110 -27.95 -36.83 -25.04
CA THR A 110 -27.42 -35.89 -24.02
C THR A 110 -28.38 -35.91 -22.80
N ILE A 111 -27.84 -35.98 -21.56
CA ILE A 111 -28.31 -35.34 -20.28
C ILE A 111 -29.66 -35.79 -19.69
N SER A 112 -29.93 -35.91 -18.37
CA SER A 112 -29.24 -35.82 -17.06
C SER A 112 -30.30 -36.28 -16.01
N LYS A 113 -30.03 -36.70 -14.76
CA LYS A 113 -29.55 -35.93 -13.60
C LYS A 113 -29.53 -36.88 -12.37
N VAL A 114 -28.57 -36.67 -11.48
CA VAL A 114 -28.34 -37.35 -10.18
C VAL A 114 -29.34 -36.87 -9.11
N PRO A 115 -29.46 -37.47 -7.90
CA PRO A 115 -28.53 -37.09 -6.79
C PRO A 115 -28.23 -38.14 -5.67
N LYS A 116 -27.10 -37.90 -4.98
CA LYS A 116 -26.79 -38.09 -3.53
C LYS A 116 -26.12 -39.38 -2.96
N GLU A 117 -24.84 -39.18 -2.60
CA GLU A 117 -24.12 -39.40 -1.32
C GLU A 117 -24.44 -40.57 -0.35
N GLY A 118 -23.36 -41.18 0.18
CA GLY A 118 -23.30 -42.33 1.13
C GLY A 118 -23.76 -42.04 2.58
N PRO A 119 -23.42 -42.86 3.62
CA PRO A 119 -22.09 -43.43 3.90
C PRO A 119 -22.03 -44.86 4.55
N LYS A 120 -20.79 -45.36 4.67
CA LYS A 120 -20.15 -46.40 5.54
C LYS A 120 -20.94 -47.38 6.46
N LEU A 121 -20.43 -48.63 6.43
CA LEU A 121 -20.31 -49.70 7.47
C LEU A 121 -21.60 -50.46 7.88
N PRO A 122 -21.56 -51.77 8.26
CA PRO A 122 -20.69 -52.32 9.31
C PRO A 122 -20.27 -53.82 9.27
N GLU A 123 -19.45 -54.16 10.28
CA GLU A 123 -19.44 -55.37 11.13
C GLU A 123 -19.35 -56.80 10.59
N ILE A 124 -18.33 -57.46 11.13
CA ILE A 124 -18.24 -58.89 11.44
C ILE A 124 -19.37 -59.27 12.42
N ARG A 125 -20.12 -60.33 12.13
CA ARG A 125 -20.59 -61.30 13.15
C ARG A 125 -20.94 -62.64 12.53
N GLN A 126 -20.78 -63.63 13.38
CA GLN A 126 -20.59 -65.06 13.17
C GLN A 126 -21.88 -65.80 13.55
N GLY A 127 -22.16 -66.91 12.86
CA GLY A 127 -23.24 -67.88 13.19
C GLY A 127 -24.25 -68.03 12.05
N GLY A 128 -24.59 -69.23 11.56
CA GLY A 128 -24.15 -70.57 11.91
C GLY A 128 -24.68 -71.60 10.90
N LEU A 129 -24.21 -72.84 11.10
CA LEU A 129 -24.86 -74.13 10.90
C LEU A 129 -25.74 -74.39 9.64
N GLU A 130 -25.20 -75.28 8.81
CA GLU A 130 -25.72 -76.64 8.53
C GLU A 130 -26.67 -76.99 7.36
N PHE A 131 -26.25 -78.08 6.69
CA PHE A 131 -26.97 -79.14 5.95
C PHE A 131 -27.68 -78.87 4.60
N ASN A 132 -27.09 -79.41 3.52
CA ASN A 132 -27.49 -80.70 2.88
C ASN A 132 -26.63 -80.93 1.60
N LYS A 133 -25.84 -82.01 1.53
CA LYS A 133 -26.15 -83.40 1.09
C LYS A 133 -26.39 -83.56 -0.42
N MET A 134 -25.44 -84.30 -1.00
CA MET A 134 -25.57 -85.29 -2.08
C MET A 134 -25.92 -84.78 -3.48
N GLN A 135 -25.01 -84.99 -4.43
CA GLN A 135 -25.13 -86.18 -5.27
C GLN A 135 -23.84 -86.43 -6.06
N ASP A 136 -23.63 -87.73 -6.23
CA ASP A 136 -22.54 -88.44 -6.89
C ASP A 136 -22.40 -88.11 -8.38
N LEU A 137 -21.20 -88.31 -8.92
CA LEU A 137 -20.88 -89.27 -10.00
C LEU A 137 -19.41 -89.07 -10.38
N ILE A 138 -18.51 -89.91 -9.88
CA ILE A 138 -17.91 -91.04 -10.62
C ILE A 138 -17.17 -90.57 -11.89
N PHE A 139 -15.84 -90.48 -11.80
CA PHE A 139 -14.95 -90.91 -12.87
C PHE A 139 -13.81 -91.72 -12.24
N GLU A 140 -14.09 -93.03 -12.13
CA GLU A 140 -13.22 -94.12 -12.57
C GLU A 140 -11.71 -93.97 -12.27
N LYS A 141 -11.26 -94.68 -11.22
CA LYS A 141 -9.92 -95.24 -11.20
C LYS A 141 -9.90 -96.42 -12.18
N PRO A 142 -9.06 -96.45 -13.23
CA PRO A 142 -8.82 -97.69 -13.93
C PRO A 142 -7.82 -98.50 -13.09
N THR A 143 -8.37 -99.52 -12.46
CA THR A 143 -7.86 -100.89 -12.42
C THR A 143 -6.50 -101.08 -13.07
N LYS A 144 -5.54 -101.61 -12.30
CA LYS A 144 -4.28 -102.18 -12.78
C LYS A 144 -4.57 -103.33 -13.76
N GLN A 145 -4.83 -102.99 -15.00
CA GLN A 145 -4.67 -103.84 -16.16
C GLN A 145 -3.71 -103.11 -17.08
N THR A 146 -2.69 -103.82 -17.52
CA THR A 146 -1.63 -103.39 -18.43
C THR A 146 -2.22 -102.89 -19.75
N ILE A 147 -2.66 -101.63 -19.80
CA ILE A 147 -3.00 -100.93 -21.03
C ILE A 147 -1.77 -100.12 -21.41
N VAL A 148 -0.97 -100.66 -22.31
CA VAL A 148 0.07 -99.93 -23.02
C VAL A 148 -0.62 -98.73 -23.69
N THR A 149 -0.34 -97.50 -23.26
CA THR A 149 -0.83 -96.27 -23.92
C THR A 149 -0.46 -96.27 -25.40
N THR A 150 -1.26 -95.65 -26.26
CA THR A 150 -1.01 -95.60 -27.71
C THR A 150 0.36 -95.00 -28.05
N GLU A 151 0.85 -94.07 -27.24
CA GLU A 151 2.19 -93.49 -27.34
C GLU A 151 3.28 -94.48 -26.93
N THR A 152 3.08 -95.25 -25.86
CA THR A 152 4.02 -96.32 -25.50
C THR A 152 4.03 -97.44 -26.53
N LEU A 153 2.90 -97.77 -27.16
CA LEU A 153 2.85 -98.77 -28.23
C LEU A 153 3.59 -98.28 -29.48
N LYS A 154 3.44 -97.00 -29.84
CA LYS A 154 4.22 -96.36 -30.91
C LYS A 154 5.71 -96.34 -30.60
N LYS A 155 6.09 -96.01 -29.36
CA LYS A 155 7.50 -96.05 -28.92
C LYS A 155 8.05 -97.47 -29.04
N ILE A 156 7.34 -98.47 -28.53
CA ILE A 156 7.74 -99.88 -28.62
C ILE A 156 7.87 -100.31 -30.09
N GLN A 157 6.99 -99.89 -30.98
CA GLN A 157 7.09 -100.20 -32.41
C GLN A 157 8.29 -99.50 -33.07
N MET A 158 8.56 -98.24 -32.72
CA MET A 158 9.74 -97.50 -33.21
C MET A 158 11.04 -98.12 -32.67
N ASP A 159 11.07 -98.49 -31.40
CA ASP A 159 12.21 -99.17 -30.76
C ASP A 159 12.44 -100.57 -31.38
N ARG A 160 11.35 -101.31 -31.68
CA ARG A 160 11.41 -102.60 -32.40
C ARG A 160 11.95 -102.42 -33.81
N GLN A 161 11.45 -101.41 -34.54
CA GLN A 161 11.92 -101.14 -35.91
C GLN A 161 13.38 -100.73 -35.91
N PHE A 162 13.77 -99.84 -35.00
CA PHE A 162 15.17 -99.44 -34.80
C PHE A 162 16.07 -100.65 -34.50
N LEU A 163 15.69 -101.53 -33.58
CA LEU A 163 16.46 -102.73 -33.27
C LEU A 163 16.51 -103.71 -34.46
N SER A 164 15.41 -103.87 -35.19
CA SER A 164 15.36 -104.68 -36.41
C SER A 164 16.27 -104.12 -37.50
N ASP A 165 16.30 -102.80 -37.69
CA ASP A 165 17.14 -102.13 -38.68
C ASP A 165 18.62 -102.23 -38.29
N VAL A 166 18.94 -102.05 -37.01
CA VAL A 166 20.29 -102.24 -36.46
C VAL A 166 20.76 -103.68 -36.67
N ILE A 167 19.94 -104.68 -36.31
CA ILE A 167 20.33 -106.09 -36.48
C ILE A 167 20.47 -106.44 -37.97
N ALA A 168 19.55 -106.01 -38.83
CA ALA A 168 19.64 -106.23 -40.27
C ALA A 168 20.92 -105.60 -40.88
N ASN A 169 21.25 -104.36 -40.49
CA ASN A 169 22.47 -103.69 -40.94
C ASN A 169 23.74 -104.37 -40.41
N THR A 170 23.67 -105.06 -39.27
CA THR A 170 24.81 -105.81 -38.72
C THR A 170 24.97 -107.18 -39.35
N VAL A 171 23.88 -107.87 -39.70
CA VAL A 171 23.94 -109.17 -40.40
C VAL A 171 24.51 -108.95 -41.80
N THR A 172 24.04 -107.93 -42.53
CA THR A 172 24.58 -107.61 -43.86
C THR A 172 26.06 -107.21 -43.78
N GLU A 173 26.46 -106.38 -42.82
CA GLU A 173 27.86 -106.02 -42.62
C GLU A 173 28.74 -107.23 -42.25
N LEU A 174 28.21 -108.16 -41.46
CA LEU A 174 28.87 -109.38 -41.02
C LEU A 174 29.03 -110.38 -42.18
N GLU A 175 28.04 -110.50 -43.05
CA GLU A 175 28.08 -111.30 -44.28
C GLU A 175 29.02 -110.72 -45.35
N ASP A 176 28.99 -109.40 -45.55
CA ASP A 176 29.75 -108.72 -46.61
C ASP A 176 31.23 -108.51 -46.25
N SER A 177 31.52 -108.23 -44.97
CA SER A 177 32.85 -107.76 -44.55
C SER A 177 33.40 -108.45 -43.30
N GLY A 178 32.60 -109.24 -42.57
CA GLY A 178 33.01 -109.90 -41.32
C GLY A 178 33.14 -108.94 -40.13
N THR A 179 32.51 -107.76 -40.19
CA THR A 179 32.68 -106.64 -39.25
C THR A 179 31.36 -106.18 -38.64
N PHE A 180 31.39 -105.36 -37.57
CA PHE A 180 30.19 -104.90 -36.83
C PHE A 180 30.22 -103.39 -36.50
N THR A 181 30.85 -102.56 -37.34
CA THR A 181 31.00 -101.11 -37.13
C THR A 181 29.68 -100.34 -37.15
N ASN A 182 28.65 -100.84 -37.85
CA ASN A 182 27.33 -100.23 -37.88
C ASN A 182 26.65 -100.28 -36.50
N LEU A 183 26.71 -101.43 -35.81
CA LEU A 183 26.19 -101.59 -34.45
C LEU A 183 26.82 -100.59 -33.48
N LEU A 184 28.12 -100.42 -33.66
CA LEU A 184 28.99 -99.65 -32.79
C LEU A 184 28.79 -98.14 -32.97
N SER A 185 28.64 -97.70 -34.22
CA SER A 185 28.20 -96.35 -34.56
C SER A 185 26.81 -96.05 -33.99
N ASP A 186 25.86 -96.96 -34.14
CA ASP A 186 24.48 -96.73 -33.67
C ASP A 186 24.37 -96.79 -32.14
N LEU A 187 25.16 -97.63 -31.46
CA LEU A 187 25.29 -97.62 -30.00
C LEU A 187 25.94 -96.33 -29.49
N SER A 188 26.93 -95.80 -30.21
CA SER A 188 27.58 -94.52 -29.87
C SER A 188 26.61 -93.35 -30.02
N LYS A 189 25.83 -93.31 -31.11
CA LYS A 189 24.75 -92.31 -31.31
C LYS A 189 23.70 -92.40 -30.21
N GLU A 190 23.28 -93.60 -29.80
CA GLU A 190 22.28 -93.78 -28.73
C GLU A 190 22.84 -93.34 -27.36
N ARG A 191 24.13 -93.60 -27.09
CA ARG A 191 24.81 -93.09 -25.90
C ARG A 191 24.85 -91.55 -25.90
N GLU A 192 25.18 -90.93 -27.03
CA GLU A 192 25.18 -89.47 -27.19
C GLU A 192 23.78 -88.88 -27.03
N ASN A 193 22.76 -89.47 -27.66
CA ASN A 193 21.35 -89.07 -27.51
C ASN A 193 20.90 -89.12 -26.05
N LYS A 194 21.27 -90.18 -25.32
CA LYS A 194 20.98 -90.31 -23.90
C LYS A 194 21.67 -89.22 -23.07
N MET A 195 22.92 -88.88 -23.37
CA MET A 195 23.64 -87.80 -22.70
C MET A 195 22.98 -86.44 -22.97
N HIS A 196 22.67 -86.13 -24.24
CA HIS A 196 21.97 -84.92 -24.63
C HIS A 196 20.59 -84.81 -23.97
N PHE A 197 19.85 -85.90 -23.81
CA PHE A 197 18.57 -85.90 -23.10
C PHE A 197 18.71 -85.50 -21.62
N TYR A 198 19.72 -86.02 -20.92
CA TYR A 198 20.01 -85.60 -19.54
C TYR A 198 20.46 -84.14 -19.46
N ASP A 199 21.26 -83.66 -20.42
CA ASP A 199 21.66 -82.25 -20.50
C ASP A 199 20.44 -81.33 -20.73
N VAL A 200 19.52 -81.73 -21.61
CA VAL A 200 18.25 -81.01 -21.83
C VAL A 200 17.42 -80.98 -20.55
N ILE A 201 17.28 -82.10 -19.83
CA ILE A 201 16.54 -82.13 -18.55
C ILE A 201 17.17 -81.20 -17.52
N THR A 202 18.50 -81.27 -17.32
CA THR A 202 19.17 -80.43 -16.33
C THR A 202 19.09 -78.95 -16.69
N SER A 203 19.21 -78.60 -17.97
CA SER A 203 19.07 -77.23 -18.46
C SER A 203 17.64 -76.69 -18.33
N GLU A 204 16.60 -77.49 -18.58
CA GLU A 204 15.20 -77.13 -18.34
C GLU A 204 14.96 -76.86 -16.86
N GLU A 205 15.41 -77.76 -15.98
CA GLU A 205 15.18 -77.60 -14.55
C GLU A 205 15.91 -76.36 -13.99
N ASN A 206 17.13 -76.10 -14.46
CA ASN A 206 17.87 -74.87 -14.14
C ASN A 206 17.14 -73.62 -14.68
N GLY A 207 16.62 -73.68 -15.91
CA GLY A 207 15.78 -72.63 -16.50
C GLY A 207 14.54 -72.36 -15.66
N ARG A 208 13.84 -73.41 -15.21
CA ARG A 208 12.65 -73.33 -14.37
C ARG A 208 12.97 -72.75 -12.99
N LYS A 209 14.10 -73.12 -12.38
CA LYS A 209 14.60 -72.51 -11.13
C LYS A 209 14.89 -71.03 -11.32
N LYS A 210 15.53 -70.64 -12.43
CA LYS A 210 15.82 -69.23 -12.74
C LYS A 210 14.54 -68.42 -12.96
N ILE A 211 13.57 -68.95 -13.70
CA ILE A 211 12.27 -68.31 -13.91
C ILE A 211 11.55 -68.09 -12.59
N LYS A 212 11.50 -69.11 -11.70
CA LYS A 212 10.91 -68.97 -10.36
C LYS A 212 11.62 -67.89 -9.53
N SER A 213 12.95 -67.85 -9.56
CA SER A 213 13.73 -66.83 -8.87
C SER A 213 13.42 -65.42 -9.40
N LEU A 214 13.35 -65.25 -10.72
CA LEU A 214 13.05 -63.96 -11.34
C LEU A 214 11.61 -63.52 -11.06
N GLN A 215 10.64 -64.44 -11.08
CA GLN A 215 9.26 -64.16 -10.68
C GLN A 215 9.19 -63.69 -9.23
N LYS A 216 9.93 -64.33 -8.31
CA LYS A 216 10.01 -63.90 -6.90
C LYS A 216 10.64 -62.51 -6.77
N GLN A 217 11.72 -62.24 -7.48
CA GLN A 217 12.36 -60.91 -7.49
C GLN A 217 11.41 -59.84 -8.02
N LEU A 218 10.68 -60.11 -9.10
CA LEU A 218 9.72 -59.17 -9.67
C LEU A 218 8.58 -58.84 -8.70
N VAL A 219 8.05 -59.84 -7.99
CA VAL A 219 7.04 -59.62 -6.94
C VAL A 219 7.60 -58.81 -5.77
N ASN A 220 8.83 -59.08 -5.34
CA ASN A 220 9.48 -58.33 -4.27
C ASN A 220 9.68 -56.87 -4.66
N VAL A 221 10.24 -56.59 -5.83
CA VAL A 221 10.42 -55.22 -6.36
C VAL A 221 9.08 -54.49 -6.46
N LYS A 222 8.01 -55.17 -6.89
CA LYS A 222 6.66 -54.58 -6.93
C LYS A 222 6.15 -54.21 -5.54
N LYS A 223 6.37 -55.06 -4.53
CA LYS A 223 5.99 -54.79 -3.14
C LYS A 223 6.80 -53.63 -2.55
N GLU A 224 8.12 -53.61 -2.77
CA GLU A 224 9.00 -52.53 -2.33
C GLU A 224 8.59 -51.21 -2.95
N TRP A 225 8.33 -51.17 -4.26
CA TRP A 225 7.83 -49.98 -4.95
C TRP A 225 6.48 -49.51 -4.37
N GLN A 226 5.56 -50.45 -4.11
CA GLN A 226 4.27 -50.10 -3.52
C GLN A 226 4.41 -49.53 -2.11
N PHE A 227 5.30 -50.10 -1.29
CA PHE A 227 5.60 -49.58 0.04
C PHE A 227 6.22 -48.19 -0.02
N GLU A 228 7.19 -47.97 -0.92
CA GLU A 228 7.83 -46.67 -1.10
C GLU A 228 6.83 -45.60 -1.58
N VAL A 229 5.93 -45.94 -2.50
CA VAL A 229 4.86 -45.04 -2.95
C VAL A 229 3.92 -44.71 -1.79
N GLN A 230 3.56 -45.69 -0.96
CA GLN A 230 2.72 -45.45 0.21
C GLN A 230 3.43 -44.53 1.22
N ASN A 231 4.70 -44.81 1.55
CA ASN A 231 5.50 -44.01 2.47
C ASN A 231 5.63 -42.55 1.99
N ARG A 232 5.89 -42.35 0.68
CA ARG A 232 5.91 -41.01 0.08
C ARG A 232 4.56 -40.32 0.12
N ASN A 233 3.47 -41.04 -0.11
CA ASN A 233 2.12 -40.46 -0.02
C ASN A 233 1.77 -40.05 1.42
N GLU A 234 2.15 -40.85 2.42
CA GLU A 234 2.02 -40.51 3.84
C GLU A 234 2.85 -39.28 4.20
N TYR A 235 4.09 -39.20 3.71
CA TYR A 235 4.93 -38.01 3.91
C TYR A 235 4.35 -36.75 3.26
N ILE A 236 3.80 -36.86 2.05
CA ILE A 236 3.10 -35.76 1.37
C ILE A 236 1.85 -35.32 2.18
N ALA A 237 1.09 -36.27 2.74
CA ALA A 237 -0.07 -35.95 3.58
C ALA A 237 0.36 -35.18 4.83
N HIS A 238 1.39 -35.66 5.54
CA HIS A 238 1.93 -34.97 6.71
C HIS A 238 2.44 -33.55 6.38
N LEU A 239 3.15 -33.37 5.27
CA LEU A 239 3.58 -32.03 4.82
C LEU A 239 2.41 -31.11 4.49
N ARG A 240 1.33 -31.64 3.91
CA ARG A 240 0.10 -30.86 3.64
C ARG A 240 -0.57 -30.43 4.93
N ASP A 241 -0.64 -31.31 5.91
CA ASP A 241 -1.24 -31.02 7.22
C ASP A 241 -0.43 -29.94 7.94
N GLN A 242 0.92 -30.05 7.96
CA GLN A 242 1.80 -29.01 8.51
C GLN A 242 1.65 -27.66 7.80
N LEU A 243 1.52 -27.66 6.47
CA LEU A 243 1.31 -26.44 5.70
C LEU A 243 -0.05 -25.81 6.01
N GLN A 244 -1.09 -26.63 6.18
CA GLN A 244 -2.41 -26.13 6.55
C GLN A 244 -2.43 -25.58 7.99
N GLU A 245 -1.78 -26.27 8.92
CA GLU A 245 -1.63 -25.82 10.32
C GLU A 245 -0.88 -24.50 10.41
N THR A 246 0.30 -24.39 9.76
CA THR A 246 1.09 -23.15 9.76
C THR A 246 0.34 -21.99 9.11
N LYS A 247 -0.41 -22.26 8.03
CA LYS A 247 -1.27 -21.24 7.38
C LYS A 247 -2.40 -20.78 8.29
N ALA A 248 -3.06 -21.71 8.99
CA ALA A 248 -4.12 -21.38 9.94
C ALA A 248 -3.57 -20.57 11.13
N LYS A 249 -2.44 -21.00 11.71
CA LYS A 249 -1.75 -20.30 12.80
C LYS A 249 -1.34 -18.89 12.40
N THR A 250 -0.68 -18.74 11.24
CA THR A 250 -0.24 -17.43 10.73
C THR A 250 -1.41 -16.51 10.45
N ASN A 251 -2.52 -17.02 9.90
CA ASN A 251 -3.72 -16.22 9.67
C ASN A 251 -4.32 -15.72 10.98
N LEU A 252 -4.46 -16.61 11.97
CA LEU A 252 -4.98 -16.28 13.28
C LEU A 252 -4.09 -15.23 13.99
N GLU A 253 -2.78 -15.44 13.97
CA GLU A 253 -1.79 -14.50 14.52
C GLU A 253 -1.88 -13.13 13.84
N ASN A 254 -1.97 -13.08 12.51
CA ASN A 254 -2.17 -11.83 11.78
C ASN A 254 -3.47 -11.12 12.17
N GLN A 255 -4.58 -11.85 12.36
CA GLN A 255 -5.84 -11.25 12.82
C GLN A 255 -5.72 -10.69 14.24
N TYR A 256 -5.08 -11.42 15.14
CA TYR A 256 -4.84 -10.96 16.51
C TYR A 256 -3.94 -9.72 16.52
N MET A 257 -2.83 -9.74 15.80
CA MET A 257 -1.91 -8.62 15.69
C MET A 257 -2.60 -7.39 15.10
N LYS A 258 -3.35 -7.56 14.01
CA LYS A 258 -4.14 -6.48 13.41
C LYS A 258 -5.11 -5.88 14.42
N LYS A 259 -5.94 -6.70 15.07
CA LYS A 259 -6.91 -6.23 16.07
C LYS A 259 -6.23 -5.56 17.27
N ASN A 260 -5.09 -6.06 17.72
CA ASN A 260 -4.31 -5.46 18.80
C ASN A 260 -3.76 -4.08 18.39
N THR A 261 -3.18 -3.96 17.21
CA THR A 261 -2.68 -2.67 16.70
C THR A 261 -3.80 -1.66 16.48
N GLU A 262 -4.93 -2.08 15.91
CA GLU A 262 -6.12 -1.23 15.74
C GLU A 262 -6.66 -0.74 17.09
N LEU A 263 -6.69 -1.61 18.10
CA LEU A 263 -7.12 -1.23 19.45
C LEU A 263 -6.14 -0.23 20.09
N GLN A 264 -4.83 -0.43 19.95
CA GLN A 264 -3.83 0.52 20.44
C GLN A 264 -3.95 1.89 19.75
N ILE A 265 -4.14 1.90 18.43
CA ILE A 265 -4.38 3.12 17.67
C ILE A 265 -5.65 3.80 18.15
N ALA A 266 -6.78 3.08 18.25
CA ALA A 266 -8.05 3.63 18.70
C ALA A 266 -7.97 4.17 20.15
N GLN A 267 -7.27 3.47 21.04
CA GLN A 267 -7.06 3.92 22.42
C GLN A 267 -6.22 5.20 22.46
N THR A 268 -5.14 5.26 21.68
CA THR A 268 -4.27 6.43 21.60
C THR A 268 -5.02 7.62 21.00
N GLN A 269 -5.76 7.39 19.91
CA GLN A 269 -6.62 8.39 19.29
C GLN A 269 -7.65 8.92 20.28
N LYS A 270 -8.33 8.05 21.04
CA LYS A 270 -9.32 8.47 22.04
C LYS A 270 -8.71 9.32 23.16
N LYS A 271 -7.48 8.99 23.60
CA LYS A 271 -6.76 9.80 24.58
C LYS A 271 -6.42 11.18 24.02
N CYS A 272 -5.90 11.22 22.78
CA CYS A 272 -5.56 12.47 22.10
C CYS A 272 -6.79 13.34 21.88
N ASN A 273 -7.88 12.77 21.38
CA ASN A 273 -9.14 13.50 21.16
C ASN A 273 -9.67 14.07 22.48
N LYS A 274 -9.59 13.33 23.59
CA LYS A 274 -10.03 13.84 24.90
C LYS A 274 -9.17 15.00 25.39
N THR A 275 -7.85 14.94 25.19
CA THR A 275 -6.97 16.06 25.54
C THR A 275 -7.20 17.26 24.63
N GLU A 276 -7.46 17.04 23.35
CA GLU A 276 -7.79 18.07 22.38
C GLU A 276 -9.11 18.77 22.72
N GLU A 277 -10.16 18.00 23.08
CA GLU A 277 -11.45 18.52 23.52
C GLU A 277 -11.30 19.40 24.77
N LEU A 278 -10.53 18.97 25.77
CA LEU A 278 -10.25 19.77 26.97
C LEU A 278 -9.51 21.07 26.65
N LEU A 279 -8.55 21.03 25.71
CA LEU A 279 -7.85 22.24 25.26
C LEU A 279 -8.78 23.19 24.50
N LEU A 280 -9.67 22.67 23.66
CA LEU A 280 -10.68 23.46 22.96
C LEU A 280 -11.67 24.11 23.93
N GLU A 281 -12.11 23.39 24.96
CA GLU A 281 -12.95 23.93 26.04
C GLU A 281 -12.24 25.08 26.78
N GLU A 282 -10.94 24.94 27.11
CA GLU A 282 -10.19 26.02 27.77
C GLU A 282 -9.95 27.21 26.83
N ILE A 283 -9.69 26.98 25.54
CA ILE A 283 -9.59 28.06 24.54
C ILE A 283 -10.91 28.83 24.47
N GLU A 284 -12.05 28.14 24.41
CA GLU A 284 -13.36 28.79 24.34
C GLU A 284 -13.66 29.58 25.61
N LYS A 285 -13.31 29.03 26.79
CA LYS A 285 -13.44 29.73 28.07
C LYS A 285 -12.58 30.99 28.14
N LEU A 286 -11.33 30.93 27.65
CA LEU A 286 -10.45 32.10 27.57
C LEU A 286 -10.98 33.13 26.57
N ARG A 287 -11.54 32.68 25.45
CA ARG A 287 -12.20 33.55 24.46
C ARG A 287 -13.37 34.31 25.09
N MET A 288 -14.24 33.62 25.82
CA MET A 288 -15.36 34.25 26.52
C MET A 288 -14.91 35.28 27.56
N LYS A 289 -13.88 34.96 28.37
CA LYS A 289 -13.30 35.92 29.33
C LYS A 289 -12.72 37.15 28.66
N THR A 290 -12.01 36.95 27.54
CA THR A 290 -11.43 38.06 26.76
C THR A 290 -12.53 38.96 26.21
N GLU A 291 -13.63 38.39 25.71
CA GLU A 291 -14.78 39.16 25.24
C GLU A 291 -15.47 39.94 26.37
N GLU A 292 -15.61 39.33 27.55
CA GLU A 292 -16.13 40.00 28.75
C GLU A 292 -15.23 41.17 29.16
N GLU A 293 -13.92 40.98 29.23
CA GLU A 293 -12.95 42.04 29.51
C GLU A 293 -13.05 43.16 28.47
N ASN A 294 -13.06 42.83 27.18
CA ASN A 294 -13.23 43.82 26.10
C ASN A 294 -14.51 44.64 26.24
N ARG A 295 -15.62 43.99 26.62
CA ARG A 295 -16.89 44.69 26.85
C ARG A 295 -16.79 45.66 28.01
N VAL A 296 -16.23 45.22 29.14
CA VAL A 296 -16.02 46.07 30.33
C VAL A 296 -15.07 47.22 30.00
N HIS A 297 -13.97 46.97 29.28
CA HIS A 297 -13.04 48.00 28.83
C HIS A 297 -13.75 49.06 27.97
N MET A 298 -14.58 48.63 27.02
CA MET A 298 -15.35 49.55 26.18
C MET A 298 -16.34 50.38 27.00
N GLU A 299 -17.04 49.77 27.97
CA GLU A 299 -17.95 50.50 28.87
C GLU A 299 -17.20 51.55 29.72
N ILE A 300 -16.02 51.20 30.25
CA ILE A 300 -15.15 52.13 30.99
C ILE A 300 -14.68 53.26 30.08
N GLU A 301 -14.22 52.96 28.87
CA GLU A 301 -13.73 53.97 27.93
C GLU A 301 -14.84 54.95 27.53
N VAL A 302 -16.05 54.45 27.27
CA VAL A 302 -17.23 55.29 27.00
C VAL A 302 -17.58 56.18 28.20
N PHE A 303 -17.52 55.63 29.42
CA PHE A 303 -17.74 56.41 30.64
C PHE A 303 -16.70 57.53 30.79
N LEU A 304 -15.41 57.23 30.62
CA LEU A 304 -14.33 58.20 30.72
C LEU A 304 -14.43 59.28 29.63
N ARG A 305 -14.70 58.90 28.38
CA ARG A 305 -14.95 59.86 27.29
C ARG A 305 -16.10 60.79 27.60
N LYS A 306 -17.18 60.28 28.22
CA LYS A 306 -18.33 61.10 28.62
C LYS A 306 -17.99 62.09 29.73
N GLU A 307 -17.20 61.68 30.73
CA GLU A 307 -16.74 62.60 31.78
C GLU A 307 -15.76 63.64 31.25
N GLN A 308 -14.84 63.24 30.36
CA GLN A 308 -13.95 64.16 29.68
C GLN A 308 -14.75 65.21 28.88
N GLN A 309 -15.74 64.79 28.09
CA GLN A 309 -16.60 65.70 27.35
C GLN A 309 -17.32 66.70 28.28
N LYS A 310 -17.86 66.25 29.42
CA LYS A 310 -18.48 67.17 30.40
C LYS A 310 -17.50 68.20 30.96
N LEU A 311 -16.23 67.82 31.13
CA LEU A 311 -15.19 68.74 31.59
C LEU A 311 -14.79 69.73 30.48
N GLU A 312 -14.69 69.26 29.24
CA GLU A 312 -14.45 70.10 28.05
C GLU A 312 -15.57 71.13 27.86
N GLU A 313 -16.84 70.73 27.96
CA GLU A 313 -17.99 71.64 27.90
C GLU A 313 -17.96 72.70 29.01
N LYS A 314 -17.58 72.32 30.24
CA LYS A 314 -17.39 73.28 31.34
C LYS A 314 -16.23 74.24 31.07
N LEU A 315 -15.12 73.73 30.53
CA LEU A 315 -13.95 74.53 30.19
C LEU A 315 -14.31 75.56 29.11
N GLU A 316 -15.00 75.14 28.05
CA GLU A 316 -15.47 76.02 26.97
C GLU A 316 -16.43 77.09 27.51
N PHE A 317 -17.37 76.73 28.37
CA PHE A 317 -18.24 77.70 29.05
C PHE A 317 -17.45 78.76 29.85
N TRP A 318 -16.44 78.34 30.61
CA TRP A 318 -15.62 79.27 31.40
C TRP A 318 -14.71 80.14 30.54
N MET A 319 -14.17 79.59 29.44
CA MET A 319 -13.41 80.36 28.46
C MET A 319 -14.29 81.43 27.80
N GLU A 320 -15.47 81.05 27.29
CA GLU A 320 -16.39 82.00 26.66
C GLU A 320 -16.85 83.08 27.65
N LYS A 321 -17.12 82.71 28.91
CA LYS A 321 -17.45 83.67 29.96
C LYS A 321 -16.30 84.64 30.22
N TYR A 322 -15.07 84.14 30.33
CA TYR A 322 -13.89 84.97 30.54
C TYR A 322 -13.68 85.95 29.38
N ASP A 323 -13.81 85.49 28.14
CA ASP A 323 -13.70 86.33 26.94
C ASP A 323 -14.78 87.41 26.91
N LYS A 324 -16.04 87.07 27.22
CA LYS A 324 -17.14 88.05 27.31
C LYS A 324 -16.94 89.07 28.43
N ASP A 325 -16.54 88.63 29.62
CA ASP A 325 -16.31 89.52 30.77
C ASP A 325 -15.12 90.44 30.50
N THR A 326 -14.05 89.94 29.88
CA THR A 326 -12.89 90.76 29.49
C THR A 326 -13.24 91.75 28.39
N GLU A 327 -14.01 91.36 27.36
CA GLU A 327 -14.51 92.27 26.33
C GLU A 327 -15.43 93.35 26.94
N MET A 328 -16.34 92.97 27.83
CA MET A 328 -17.22 93.92 28.54
C MET A 328 -16.41 94.93 29.35
N LYS A 329 -15.41 94.48 30.12
CA LYS A 329 -14.52 95.36 30.87
C LYS A 329 -13.65 96.23 29.98
N GLN A 330 -13.18 95.71 28.85
CA GLN A 330 -12.45 96.49 27.87
C GLN A 330 -13.35 97.57 27.24
N ASN A 331 -14.61 97.26 26.97
CA ASN A 331 -15.60 98.21 26.46
C ASN A 331 -15.95 99.29 27.49
N GLU A 332 -16.20 98.92 28.75
CA GLU A 332 -16.37 99.89 29.86
C GLU A 332 -15.15 100.81 29.99
N LEU A 333 -13.95 100.25 29.91
CA LEU A 333 -12.72 101.03 29.97
C LEU A 333 -12.61 102.01 28.78
N ASN A 334 -12.98 101.56 27.59
CA ASN A 334 -12.96 102.38 26.38
C ASN A 334 -14.00 103.51 26.44
N THR A 335 -15.21 103.25 26.95
CA THR A 335 -16.23 104.30 27.12
C THR A 335 -15.82 105.32 28.16
N LEU A 336 -15.24 104.90 29.29
CA LEU A 336 -14.69 105.80 30.30
C LEU A 336 -13.52 106.64 29.75
N LYS A 337 -12.62 106.03 28.96
CA LYS A 337 -11.55 106.75 28.27
C LYS A 337 -12.11 107.80 27.30
N ALA A 338 -13.13 107.45 26.52
CA ALA A 338 -13.79 108.37 25.60
C ALA A 338 -14.50 109.52 26.33
N ALA A 339 -15.22 109.23 27.43
CA ALA A 339 -15.85 110.24 28.27
C ALA A 339 -14.82 111.19 28.88
N LYS A 340 -13.72 110.66 29.44
CA LYS A 340 -12.60 111.46 29.95
C LYS A 340 -11.99 112.35 28.87
N ALA A 341 -11.80 111.82 27.66
CA ALA A 341 -11.27 112.59 26.53
C ALA A 341 -12.23 113.73 26.12
N SER A 342 -13.53 113.46 26.08
CA SER A 342 -14.58 114.46 25.80
C SER A 342 -14.62 115.57 26.86
N ASP A 343 -14.60 115.20 28.15
CA ASP A 343 -14.55 116.17 29.25
C ASP A 343 -13.29 117.01 29.22
N LEU A 344 -12.14 116.39 28.92
CA LEU A 344 -10.88 117.11 28.74
C LEU A 344 -10.96 118.11 27.58
N ALA A 345 -11.55 117.71 26.44
CA ALA A 345 -11.78 118.61 25.31
C ALA A 345 -12.72 119.77 25.66
N ARG A 346 -13.81 119.50 26.40
CA ARG A 346 -14.72 120.53 26.90
C ARG A 346 -14.03 121.51 27.85
N LEU A 347 -13.18 121.01 28.75
CA LEU A 347 -12.37 121.85 29.64
C LEU A 347 -11.37 122.71 28.86
N GLN A 348 -10.73 122.15 27.83
CA GLN A 348 -9.83 122.90 26.94
C GLN A 348 -10.59 124.00 26.19
N GLU A 349 -11.79 123.71 25.67
CA GLU A 349 -12.61 124.72 24.98
C GLU A 349 -13.10 125.82 25.92
N LEU A 350 -13.53 125.46 27.14
CA LEU A 350 -13.87 126.45 28.17
C LEU A 350 -12.67 127.31 28.55
N ALA A 351 -11.49 126.71 28.73
CA ALA A 351 -10.26 127.44 29.03
C ALA A 351 -9.90 128.40 27.88
N LYS A 352 -10.10 127.97 26.63
CA LYS A 352 -9.93 128.81 25.44
C LYS A 352 -10.93 129.97 25.43
N MET A 353 -12.21 129.69 25.68
CA MET A 353 -13.28 130.69 25.76
C MET A 353 -13.01 131.73 26.87
N ILE A 354 -12.52 131.29 28.04
CA ILE A 354 -12.11 132.21 29.12
C ILE A 354 -10.97 133.11 28.65
N ARG A 355 -9.93 132.55 28.02
CA ARG A 355 -8.83 133.37 27.46
C ARG A 355 -9.32 134.36 26.41
N GLU A 356 -10.25 133.95 25.55
CA GLU A 356 -10.87 134.84 24.56
C GLU A 356 -11.67 135.97 25.24
N TYR A 357 -12.47 135.67 26.28
CA TYR A 357 -13.17 136.71 27.04
C TYR A 357 -12.21 137.64 27.81
N GLU A 358 -11.18 137.11 28.44
CA GLU A 358 -10.13 137.89 29.11
C GLU A 358 -9.45 138.83 28.10
N GLN A 359 -9.13 138.33 26.91
CA GLN A 359 -8.56 139.12 25.83
C GLN A 359 -9.50 140.26 25.41
N VAL A 360 -10.79 139.98 25.22
CA VAL A 360 -11.80 141.01 24.90
C VAL A 360 -11.93 142.05 26.02
N ILE A 361 -11.87 141.64 27.30
CA ILE A 361 -11.92 142.57 28.44
C ILE A 361 -10.67 143.46 28.46
N ILE A 362 -9.50 142.88 28.22
CA ILE A 362 -8.24 143.64 28.12
C ILE A 362 -8.32 144.62 26.96
N GLU A 363 -8.79 144.17 25.80
CA GLU A 363 -8.99 145.01 24.62
C GLU A 363 -9.96 146.16 24.89
N ASP A 364 -11.14 145.92 25.48
CA ASP A 364 -12.08 146.98 25.87
C ASP A 364 -11.47 147.95 26.89
N ARG A 365 -10.68 147.44 27.85
CA ARG A 365 -9.98 148.28 28.83
C ARG A 365 -8.93 149.17 28.16
N VAL A 366 -8.16 148.63 27.23
CA VAL A 366 -7.15 149.35 26.45
C VAL A 366 -7.82 150.35 25.49
N GLU A 367 -8.93 149.97 24.84
CA GLU A 367 -9.73 150.84 23.96
C GLU A 367 -10.31 152.02 24.74
N LYS A 368 -10.85 151.78 25.95
CA LYS A 368 -11.30 152.84 26.87
C LYS A 368 -10.15 153.74 27.31
N GLU A 369 -8.98 153.17 27.62
CA GLU A 369 -7.81 153.96 28.01
C GLU A 369 -7.28 154.80 26.84
N LYS A 370 -7.20 154.23 25.63
CA LYS A 370 -6.86 154.96 24.39
C LYS A 370 -7.85 156.08 24.12
N SER A 371 -9.16 155.81 24.26
CA SER A 371 -10.21 156.82 24.12
C SER A 371 -10.05 157.95 25.14
N ARG A 372 -9.73 157.64 26.41
CA ARG A 372 -9.41 158.65 27.43
C ARG A 372 -8.18 159.48 27.08
N LYS A 373 -7.08 158.83 26.67
CA LYS A 373 -5.86 159.51 26.21
C LYS A 373 -6.11 160.39 25.00
N LYS A 374 -6.98 159.96 24.07
CA LYS A 374 -7.40 160.75 22.90
C LYS A 374 -8.13 162.02 23.34
N ILE A 375 -9.12 161.89 24.23
CA ILE A 375 -9.85 163.03 24.81
C ILE A 375 -8.89 163.98 25.53
N GLU A 376 -7.95 163.44 26.31
CA GLU A 376 -6.95 164.25 27.02
C GLU A 376 -6.00 164.99 26.06
N GLN A 377 -5.56 164.33 24.99
CA GLN A 377 -4.80 164.95 23.91
C GLN A 377 -5.62 166.03 23.20
N ASP A 378 -6.90 165.78 22.89
CA ASP A 378 -7.77 166.76 22.25
C ASP A 378 -8.00 167.98 23.16
N ILE A 379 -8.12 167.79 24.48
CA ILE A 379 -8.16 168.88 25.47
C ILE A 379 -6.83 169.65 25.49
N LEU A 380 -5.69 168.97 25.44
CA LEU A 380 -4.36 169.61 25.39
C LEU A 380 -4.14 170.36 24.07
N GLN A 381 -4.58 169.80 22.94
CA GLN A 381 -4.58 170.46 21.64
C GLN A 381 -5.51 171.66 21.67
N LEU A 382 -6.71 171.55 22.24
CA LEU A 382 -7.62 172.68 22.42
C LEU A 382 -6.99 173.76 23.29
N LYS A 383 -6.35 173.41 24.41
CA LYS A 383 -5.59 174.36 25.25
C LYS A 383 -4.46 175.03 24.47
N SER A 384 -3.76 174.28 23.61
CA SER A 384 -2.68 174.80 22.77
C SER A 384 -3.23 175.71 21.66
N ILE A 385 -4.34 175.35 21.03
CA ILE A 385 -5.08 176.18 20.06
C ILE A 385 -5.59 177.44 20.75
N ILE A 386 -6.10 177.37 21.99
CA ILE A 386 -6.50 178.54 22.78
C ILE A 386 -5.29 179.42 23.10
N LYS A 387 -4.14 178.84 23.47
CA LYS A 387 -2.88 179.57 23.65
C LYS A 387 -2.39 180.21 22.35
N LEU A 388 -2.53 179.53 21.22
CA LEU A 388 -2.18 180.06 19.90
C LEU A 388 -3.17 181.15 19.46
N GLN A 389 -4.48 180.98 19.74
CA GLN A 389 -5.50 182.00 19.52
C GLN A 389 -5.26 183.23 20.40
N SER A 390 -4.86 183.05 21.66
CA SER A 390 -4.54 184.17 22.57
C SER A 390 -3.18 184.80 22.25
N TRP A 391 -2.19 184.04 21.79
CA TRP A 391 -0.94 184.57 21.24
C TRP A 391 -1.17 185.33 19.93
N TRP A 392 -1.99 184.80 19.02
CA TRP A 392 -2.37 185.46 17.77
C TRP A 392 -3.20 186.71 18.05
N ARG A 393 -4.21 186.66 18.93
CA ARG A 393 -4.95 187.85 19.39
C ARG A 393 -4.01 188.87 20.05
N GLY A 394 -3.05 188.44 20.86
CA GLY A 394 -2.03 189.31 21.45
C GLY A 394 -0.99 189.85 20.47
N THR A 395 -0.71 189.13 19.38
CA THR A 395 0.20 189.55 18.30
C THR A 395 -0.51 190.49 17.33
N VAL A 396 -1.78 190.24 17.02
CA VAL A 396 -2.69 191.15 16.31
C VAL A 396 -2.79 192.48 17.06
N VAL A 397 -2.86 192.46 18.40
CA VAL A 397 -2.85 193.68 19.25
C VAL A 397 -1.49 194.39 19.27
N ARG A 398 -0.37 193.67 19.13
CA ARG A 398 0.99 194.26 19.22
C ARG A 398 1.64 194.60 17.87
N ARG A 399 1.10 194.14 16.73
CA ARG A 399 1.60 194.42 15.38
C ARG A 399 0.66 195.27 14.51
N GLU A 400 -0.42 195.82 15.08
CA GLU A 400 -1.34 196.76 14.41
C GLU A 400 -1.91 196.30 13.05
N ILE A 401 -2.08 194.99 12.82
CA ILE A 401 -2.76 194.45 11.63
C ILE A 401 -4.20 194.08 12.00
N GLY A 402 -5.13 194.97 11.67
CA GLY A 402 -6.57 194.68 11.60
C GLY A 402 -7.40 195.21 12.78
N ALA A 403 -8.51 195.86 12.44
CA ALA A 403 -9.39 196.63 13.33
C ALA A 403 -9.83 195.89 14.62
N PHE A 404 -9.31 196.35 15.76
CA PHE A 404 -9.72 195.90 17.09
C PHE A 404 -11.00 196.65 17.51
N LYS A 405 -12.16 196.00 17.36
CA LYS A 405 -13.43 196.47 17.92
C LYS A 405 -13.61 195.93 19.34
N LEU A 406 -13.74 196.82 20.33
CA LEU A 406 -14.53 196.56 21.54
C LEU A 406 -16.02 196.57 21.17
N PRO A 407 -16.77 195.53 21.55
CA PRO A 407 -18.08 195.75 22.19
C PRO A 407 -18.21 194.89 23.48
N LYS A 408 -18.46 195.47 24.67
CA LYS A 408 -19.68 196.08 25.23
C LYS A 408 -20.60 195.09 25.96
N ASP A 409 -20.94 195.47 27.19
CA ASP A 409 -21.93 194.88 28.09
C ASP A 409 -23.34 194.75 27.49
N LYS A 410 -24.11 193.76 28.01
CA LYS A 410 -25.52 193.79 28.49
C LYS A 410 -26.06 192.34 28.63
N GLU A 411 -26.46 191.88 29.81
CA GLU A 411 -27.74 192.08 30.54
C GLU A 411 -28.82 191.04 30.17
N ASP A 412 -29.21 190.27 31.19
CA ASP A 412 -30.46 189.52 31.49
C ASP A 412 -31.32 188.83 30.39
N GLY A 413 -31.70 187.59 30.69
CA GLY A 413 -32.73 186.86 29.93
C GLY A 413 -33.01 185.42 30.35
N LYS A 414 -33.50 185.24 31.58
CA LYS A 414 -34.54 184.31 32.07
C LYS A 414 -34.94 183.02 31.29
N ASP A 415 -35.17 181.98 32.12
CA ASP A 415 -36.12 180.86 32.02
C ASP A 415 -35.89 179.71 31.00
N SER A 416 -35.62 178.49 31.52
CA SER A 416 -36.63 177.41 31.65
C SER A 416 -36.03 175.98 31.76
N LYS A 417 -36.13 175.42 32.97
CA LYS A 417 -36.82 174.16 33.35
C LYS A 417 -36.91 172.98 32.33
N GLY A 418 -36.39 171.82 32.73
CA GLY A 418 -36.75 170.45 32.26
C GLY A 418 -35.49 169.55 32.16
N LYS A 419 -35.22 168.48 32.92
CA LYS A 419 -36.00 167.38 33.56
C LYS A 419 -36.45 166.27 32.58
N ASP A 420 -35.60 165.25 32.40
CA ASP A 420 -35.91 163.79 32.42
C ASP A 420 -34.58 163.01 32.21
N LYS A 421 -34.11 162.00 32.98
CA LYS A 421 -34.69 160.81 33.63
C LYS A 421 -35.36 159.84 32.66
N GLU A 422 -34.76 158.65 32.54
CA GLU A 422 -35.36 157.29 32.67
C GLU A 422 -34.76 156.29 31.63
N LYS A 423 -33.90 155.32 31.99
CA LYS A 423 -34.09 153.99 32.62
C LYS A 423 -34.64 152.89 31.68
N ARG A 424 -33.95 151.73 31.78
CA ARG A 424 -34.45 150.33 31.83
C ARG A 424 -34.66 149.49 30.55
N LYS A 425 -33.98 148.32 30.63
CA LYS A 425 -34.43 146.93 30.35
C LYS A 425 -34.71 146.59 28.87
N GLY A 426 -34.37 145.43 28.34
CA GLY A 426 -33.92 144.17 28.91
C GLY A 426 -34.38 143.02 27.99
N LYS A 427 -33.71 141.86 28.10
CA LYS A 427 -34.17 140.51 27.70
C LYS A 427 -34.70 140.32 26.27
N LYS A 428 -33.96 139.54 25.49
CA LYS A 428 -34.40 138.18 25.15
C LYS A 428 -33.19 137.25 25.08
#